data_AF-Q5HMN1-F1
#
_entry.id   AF-Q5HMN1-F1
#
_cell.length_a   1.000
_cell.length_b   1.000
_cell.length_c   1.000
_cell.angle_alpha   90.00
_cell.angle_beta   90.00
_cell.angle_gamma   90.00
#
_symmetry.space_group_name_H-M   'P 1'
#
loop_
_entity.id
_entity.type
_entity.pdbx_description
1 polymer ?
#
loop_
_entity_poly.entity_id
_entity_poly.type
_entity_poly.pdbx_seq_one_letter_code
_entity_poly.pdbx_strand_id
1 'polypeptide(L)'
;MDLKTSYVSVQTDFGSMNGRVLDLVMFLRKTAFSDLSRMIEQELIHSEPSYISTVNDSDINDELIGDGYDEEVIVDGEQEVLDTEPTVEEAEPSTIENEFDTEISSKISKYAEVIGYYDKIIATNGEVSTITNPVDTYIKKFKELNGIFQTYDYFDVFTPAT
;
A
#
# COMPACT_ATOMS: atom_id res chain seq x y z
N MET A 1 -20.61 25.09 18.18
CA MET A 1 -21.58 24.08 17.72
C MET A 1 -21.12 22.74 18.24
N ASP A 2 -22.05 21.92 18.72
CA ASP A 2 -21.77 20.55 19.15
C ASP A 2 -22.21 19.58 18.05
N LEU A 3 -21.25 18.94 17.38
CA LEU A 3 -21.49 18.00 16.28
C LEU A 3 -22.19 16.71 16.72
N LYS A 4 -22.23 16.42 18.02
CA LYS A 4 -22.93 15.27 18.59
C LYS A 4 -24.45 15.47 18.59
N THR A 5 -24.93 16.69 18.38
CA THR A 5 -26.36 17.01 18.46
C THR A 5 -27.08 16.96 17.10
N SER A 6 -26.35 17.15 16.00
CA SER A 6 -26.91 17.15 14.64
C SER A 6 -26.83 15.75 14.03
N TYR A 7 -27.92 15.28 13.42
CA TYR A 7 -27.98 13.99 12.74
C TYR A 7 -27.71 14.16 11.23
N VAL A 8 -27.07 13.15 10.65
CA VAL A 8 -26.81 13.06 9.22
C VAL A 8 -26.83 11.60 8.77
N SER A 9 -27.39 11.38 7.59
CA SER A 9 -27.23 10.16 6.81
C SER A 9 -26.45 10.51 5.54
N VAL A 10 -25.43 9.72 5.23
CA VAL A 10 -24.60 9.93 4.05
C VAL A 10 -24.45 8.61 3.31
N GLN A 11 -24.78 8.61 2.03
CA GLN A 11 -24.52 7.53 1.10
C GLN A 11 -23.43 7.97 0.14
N THR A 12 -22.37 7.16 0.02
CA THR A 12 -21.29 7.33 -0.95
C THR A 12 -21.13 6.04 -1.77
N ASP A 13 -20.22 6.08 -2.74
CA ASP A 13 -19.73 4.94 -3.51
C ASP A 13 -18.81 4.00 -2.68
N PHE A 14 -18.11 4.54 -1.69
CA PHE A 14 -17.22 3.78 -0.80
C PHE A 14 -17.87 3.38 0.54
N GLY A 15 -19.16 3.65 0.74
CA GLY A 15 -19.89 3.20 1.92
C GLY A 15 -21.10 4.06 2.26
N SER A 16 -21.73 3.73 3.38
CA SER A 16 -22.87 4.49 3.90
C SER A 16 -22.77 4.63 5.40
N MET A 17 -23.26 5.74 5.94
CA MET A 17 -23.35 5.94 7.38
C MET A 17 -24.65 6.64 7.78
N ASN A 18 -25.12 6.32 8.98
CA ASN A 18 -26.25 6.96 9.64
C ASN A 18 -25.83 7.28 11.07
N GLY A 19 -25.90 8.55 11.49
CA GLY A 19 -25.43 8.93 12.81
C GLY A 19 -25.40 10.43 13.04
N ARG A 20 -24.50 10.86 13.91
CA ARG A 20 -24.20 12.27 14.18
C ARG A 20 -23.23 12.83 13.17
N VAL A 21 -23.15 14.16 13.09
CA VAL A 21 -22.13 14.81 12.25
C VAL A 21 -20.71 14.46 12.73
N LEU A 22 -20.51 14.18 14.02
CA LEU A 22 -19.24 13.63 14.50
C LEU A 22 -18.94 12.23 13.93
N ASP A 23 -19.96 11.39 13.73
CA ASP A 23 -19.79 10.07 13.11
C ASP A 23 -19.38 10.20 11.64
N LEU A 24 -19.84 11.24 10.94
CA LEU A 24 -19.37 11.57 9.59
C LEU A 24 -17.88 11.92 9.58
N VAL A 25 -17.42 12.73 10.53
CA VAL A 25 -15.99 13.05 10.65
C VAL A 25 -15.17 11.77 10.86
N MET A 26 -15.62 10.88 11.75
CA MET A 26 -14.93 9.60 12.00
C MET A 26 -14.97 8.67 10.77
N PHE A 27 -16.10 8.62 10.06
CA PHE A 27 -16.26 7.85 8.83
C PHE A 27 -15.27 8.30 7.75
N LEU A 28 -15.24 9.60 7.43
CA LEU A 28 -14.33 10.16 6.43
C LEU A 28 -12.85 9.97 6.82
N ARG A 29 -12.52 10.21 8.10
CA ARG A 29 -11.17 9.99 8.62
C ARG A 29 -10.71 8.54 8.49
N LYS A 30 -11.60 7.58 8.77
CA LYS A 30 -11.31 6.15 8.64
C LYS A 30 -11.09 5.77 7.17
N THR A 31 -11.92 6.26 6.26
CA THR A 31 -11.76 6.01 4.82
C THR A 31 -10.42 6.56 4.31
N ALA A 32 -10.09 7.82 4.62
CA ALA A 32 -8.80 8.41 4.24
C ALA A 32 -7.61 7.59 4.76
N PHE A 33 -7.66 7.13 6.01
CA PHE A 33 -6.59 6.32 6.58
C PHE A 33 -6.48 4.95 5.91
N SER A 34 -7.62 4.31 5.60
CA SER A 34 -7.65 3.03 4.89
C SER A 34 -7.03 3.15 3.49
N ASP A 35 -7.35 4.22 2.77
CA ASP A 35 -6.81 4.45 1.43
C ASP A 35 -5.31 4.78 1.46
N LEU A 36 -4.86 5.56 2.44
CA LEU A 36 -3.44 5.80 2.69
C LEU A 36 -2.68 4.48 2.94
N SER A 37 -3.23 3.58 3.77
CA SER A 37 -2.62 2.27 4.04
C SER A 37 -2.46 1.46 2.75
N ARG A 38 -3.54 1.37 1.96
CA ARG A 38 -3.53 0.62 0.69
C ARG A 38 -2.56 1.21 -0.33
N MET A 39 -2.46 2.53 -0.39
CA MET A 39 -1.51 3.22 -1.28
C MET A 39 -0.05 2.89 -0.89
N ILE A 40 0.26 2.90 0.41
CA ILE A 40 1.60 2.53 0.91
C ILE A 40 1.89 1.05 0.66
N GLU A 41 0.92 0.16 0.93
CA GLU A 41 1.05 -1.27 0.67
C GLU A 41 1.33 -1.55 -0.82
N GLN A 42 0.66 -0.85 -1.73
CA GLN A 42 0.92 -0.98 -3.17
C GLN A 42 2.35 -0.54 -3.53
N GLU A 43 2.83 0.59 -3.04
CA GLU A 43 4.22 1.02 -3.30
C GLU A 43 5.23 0.01 -2.76
N LEU A 44 4.97 -0.58 -1.59
CA LEU A 44 5.85 -1.60 -1.01
C LEU A 44 5.86 -2.91 -1.81
N ILE A 45 4.73 -3.33 -2.37
CA ILE A 45 4.67 -4.53 -3.23
C ILE A 45 5.52 -4.37 -4.51
N HIS A 46 5.54 -3.18 -5.12
CA HIS A 46 6.40 -2.91 -6.28
C HIS A 46 7.89 -2.88 -5.92
N SER A 47 8.24 -2.78 -4.63
CA SER A 47 9.63 -2.75 -4.16
C SER A 47 10.22 -4.13 -3.81
N GLU A 48 9.44 -5.22 -3.88
CA GLU A 48 9.96 -6.56 -3.63
C GLU A 48 10.54 -7.18 -4.92
N PRO A 49 11.87 -7.37 -5.03
CA PRO A 49 12.42 -8.14 -6.14
C PRO A 49 11.91 -9.58 -6.04
N SER A 50 11.39 -10.12 -7.14
CA SER A 50 11.16 -11.56 -7.24
C SER A 50 12.50 -12.28 -7.11
N TYR A 51 12.83 -12.76 -5.91
CA TYR A 51 13.98 -13.64 -5.72
C TYR A 51 13.71 -14.93 -6.51
N ILE A 52 14.24 -15.04 -7.72
CA ILE A 52 14.46 -16.33 -8.35
C ILE A 52 15.56 -16.98 -7.53
N SER A 53 15.17 -17.91 -6.67
CA SER A 53 16.09 -18.75 -5.91
C SER A 53 16.95 -19.56 -6.87
N THR A 54 18.15 -19.08 -7.21
CA THR A 54 19.20 -19.92 -7.80
C THR A 54 19.89 -20.71 -6.70
N VAL A 55 19.14 -21.57 -6.01
CA VAL A 55 19.74 -22.63 -5.21
C VAL A 55 19.80 -23.83 -6.14
N ASN A 56 20.99 -24.09 -6.69
CA ASN A 56 21.33 -25.40 -7.20
C ASN A 56 21.23 -26.38 -6.02
N ASP A 57 20.08 -27.06 -5.91
CA ASP A 57 19.89 -28.21 -5.03
C ASP A 57 20.65 -29.41 -5.61
N SER A 58 21.97 -29.36 -5.59
CA SER A 58 22.86 -30.53 -5.67
C SER A 58 24.29 -30.03 -5.42
N ASP A 59 24.78 -30.22 -4.21
CA ASP A 59 26.21 -30.45 -3.86
C ASP A 59 26.51 -30.10 -2.39
N ILE A 60 25.67 -30.58 -1.48
CA ILE A 60 26.13 -30.84 -0.11
C ILE A 60 26.10 -32.35 0.06
N ASN A 61 27.13 -33.00 -0.47
CA ASN A 61 27.39 -34.42 -0.26
C ASN A 61 28.00 -34.56 1.15
N ASP A 62 27.14 -34.78 2.13
CA ASP A 62 27.51 -35.05 3.53
C ASP A 62 27.80 -36.56 3.64
N GLU A 63 29.00 -36.98 3.22
CA GLU A 63 29.48 -38.36 3.43
C GLU A 63 30.59 -38.37 4.49
N LEU A 64 30.17 -38.56 5.73
CA LEU A 64 30.99 -39.15 6.78
C LEU A 64 31.45 -40.55 6.32
N ILE A 65 32.76 -40.77 6.24
CA ILE A 65 33.52 -41.82 6.97
C ILE A 65 35.00 -41.71 6.57
N GLY A 66 35.85 -41.55 7.58
CA GLY A 66 37.29 -41.60 7.46
C GLY A 66 37.87 -43.02 7.63
N ASP A 67 39.16 -43.08 7.32
CA ASP A 67 40.17 -44.15 7.48
C ASP A 67 40.23 -45.30 6.45
N GLY A 68 41.35 -45.34 5.71
CA GLY A 68 41.91 -46.60 5.15
C GLY A 68 42.70 -46.49 3.85
N TYR A 69 43.98 -46.07 3.93
CA TYR A 69 45.17 -46.41 3.12
C TYR A 69 45.10 -46.76 1.60
N ASP A 70 45.95 -46.02 0.87
CA ASP A 70 46.91 -46.38 -0.19
C ASP A 70 46.47 -46.83 -1.61
N GLU A 71 46.86 -45.98 -2.58
CA GLU A 71 47.60 -46.27 -3.83
C GLU A 71 46.98 -47.23 -4.88
N GLU A 72 46.51 -46.70 -6.01
CA GLU A 72 47.17 -46.83 -7.33
C GLU A 72 46.32 -46.23 -8.47
N VAL A 73 47.03 -45.60 -9.41
CA VAL A 73 46.57 -44.97 -10.65
C VAL A 73 46.19 -46.02 -11.69
N ILE A 74 45.03 -45.89 -12.36
CA ILE A 74 44.88 -46.24 -13.79
C ILE A 74 43.90 -45.26 -14.48
N VAL A 75 44.43 -44.56 -15.47
CA VAL A 75 43.74 -43.77 -16.52
C VAL A 75 43.22 -44.73 -17.60
N ASP A 76 42.01 -44.52 -18.14
CA ASP A 76 41.74 -44.42 -19.60
C ASP A 76 40.22 -44.42 -19.89
N GLY A 77 39.78 -43.56 -20.81
CA GLY A 77 38.40 -43.51 -21.29
C GLY A 77 37.89 -42.11 -21.58
N GLU A 78 38.45 -41.44 -22.59
CA GLU A 78 38.03 -40.14 -23.11
C GLU A 78 36.53 -40.15 -23.49
N GLN A 79 35.73 -39.31 -22.83
CA GLN A 79 34.36 -39.00 -23.23
C GLN A 79 34.34 -37.56 -23.76
N GLU A 80 34.10 -37.40 -25.06
CA GLU A 80 33.99 -36.11 -25.73
C GLU A 80 32.92 -35.24 -25.03
N VAL A 81 33.37 -34.20 -24.33
CA VAL A 81 32.50 -33.11 -23.87
C VAL A 81 32.25 -32.17 -25.04
N LEU A 82 31.02 -32.18 -25.54
CA LEU A 82 30.53 -31.16 -26.48
C LEU A 82 30.67 -29.78 -25.81
N ASP A 83 31.61 -29.00 -26.31
CA ASP A 83 31.81 -27.60 -25.96
C ASP A 83 30.63 -26.79 -26.50
N THR A 84 29.55 -26.73 -25.73
CA THR A 84 28.44 -25.81 -26.01
C THR A 84 28.73 -24.59 -25.16
N GLU A 85 29.32 -23.56 -25.77
CA GLU A 85 29.49 -22.26 -25.13
C GLU A 85 28.15 -21.84 -24.52
N PRO A 86 28.10 -21.40 -23.24
CA PRO A 86 26.89 -20.83 -22.70
C PRO A 86 26.62 -19.55 -23.47
N THR A 87 25.62 -19.56 -24.35
CA THR A 87 25.00 -18.32 -24.83
C THR A 87 24.37 -17.64 -23.63
N VAL A 88 25.15 -16.75 -23.01
CA VAL A 88 24.64 -15.73 -22.11
C VAL A 88 23.78 -14.82 -22.98
N GLU A 89 22.47 -15.08 -23.02
CA GLU A 89 21.54 -14.02 -23.41
C GLU A 89 21.79 -12.86 -22.45
N GLU A 90 22.41 -11.80 -22.96
CA GLU A 90 22.41 -10.51 -22.29
C GLU A 90 20.96 -10.16 -22.03
N ALA A 91 20.53 -10.31 -20.78
CA ALA A 91 19.26 -9.79 -20.32
C ALA A 91 19.25 -8.30 -20.69
N GLU A 92 18.34 -7.91 -21.57
CA GLU A 92 18.19 -6.50 -21.93
C GLU A 92 18.04 -5.69 -20.64
N PRO A 93 18.71 -4.54 -20.51
CA PRO A 93 18.62 -3.72 -19.32
C PRO A 93 17.16 -3.36 -19.10
N SER A 94 16.56 -3.86 -18.02
CA SER A 94 15.20 -3.49 -17.64
C SER A 94 15.17 -1.97 -17.51
N THR A 95 14.39 -1.31 -18.36
CA THR A 95 14.21 0.13 -18.27
C THR A 95 13.50 0.43 -16.96
N ILE A 96 14.24 1.00 -16.00
CA ILE A 96 13.85 1.38 -14.62
C ILE A 96 12.62 2.32 -14.57
N GLU A 97 12.12 2.79 -15.71
CA GLU A 97 11.27 3.98 -15.82
C GLU A 97 9.84 3.88 -15.24
N ASN A 98 9.42 2.76 -14.63
CA ASN A 98 8.06 2.65 -14.06
C ASN A 98 7.95 1.81 -12.76
N GLU A 99 9.03 1.58 -12.01
CA GLU A 99 8.98 0.72 -10.80
C GLU A 99 8.47 1.45 -9.54
N PHE A 100 8.61 2.78 -9.48
CA PHE A 100 8.31 3.57 -8.27
C PHE A 100 7.44 4.80 -8.55
N ASP A 101 6.50 5.10 -7.66
CA ASP A 101 5.71 6.32 -7.69
C ASP A 101 6.52 7.51 -7.12
N THR A 102 7.15 8.26 -8.01
CA THR A 102 7.96 9.44 -7.63
C THR A 102 7.18 10.56 -6.93
N GLU A 103 5.84 10.53 -6.94
CA GLU A 103 4.98 11.49 -6.27
C GLU A 103 4.43 10.99 -4.92
N ILE A 104 4.73 9.76 -4.50
CA ILE A 104 4.15 9.11 -3.32
C ILE A 104 4.27 9.96 -2.05
N SER A 105 5.40 10.63 -1.86
CA SER A 105 5.63 11.51 -0.69
C SER A 105 4.66 12.69 -0.65
N SER A 106 4.33 13.27 -1.81
CA SER A 106 3.36 14.36 -1.93
C SER A 106 1.95 13.86 -1.64
N LYS A 107 1.59 12.68 -2.18
CA LYS A 107 0.31 12.03 -1.95
C LYS A 107 0.09 11.72 -0.46
N ILE A 108 1.08 11.11 0.20
CA ILE A 108 1.06 10.84 1.66
C ILE A 108 0.87 12.14 2.45
N SER A 109 1.60 13.19 2.09
CA SER A 109 1.49 14.50 2.77
C SER A 109 0.08 15.07 2.67
N LYS A 110 -0.60 14.89 1.53
CA LYS A 110 -1.97 15.36 1.34
C LYS A 110 -2.98 14.56 2.17
N TYR A 111 -2.82 13.24 2.25
CA TYR A 111 -3.60 12.40 3.17
C TYR A 111 -3.41 12.81 4.63
N ALA A 112 -2.16 13.05 5.05
CA ALA A 112 -1.85 13.49 6.42
C ALA A 112 -2.52 14.83 6.77
N GLU A 113 -2.58 15.78 5.82
CA GLU A 113 -3.26 17.06 6.01
C GLU A 113 -4.77 16.89 6.28
N VAL A 114 -5.45 16.06 5.47
CA VAL A 114 -6.89 15.82 5.58
C VAL A 114 -7.22 15.02 6.85
N ILE A 115 -6.44 13.97 7.14
CA ILE A 115 -6.60 13.19 8.39
C ILE A 115 -6.37 14.09 9.60
N GLY A 116 -5.31 14.90 9.60
CA GLY A 116 -5.00 15.83 10.68
C GLY A 116 -6.07 16.90 10.89
N TYR A 117 -6.78 17.32 9.84
CA TYR A 117 -7.95 18.19 9.98
C TYR A 117 -9.07 17.52 10.79
N TYR A 118 -9.40 16.25 10.50
CA TYR A 118 -10.42 15.52 11.24
C TYR A 118 -9.98 15.14 12.66
N ASP A 119 -8.71 14.77 12.84
CA ASP A 119 -8.18 14.43 14.16
C ASP A 119 -8.30 15.62 15.13
N LYS A 120 -8.16 16.87 14.66
CA LYS A 120 -8.40 18.07 15.48
C LYS A 120 -9.85 18.17 15.97
N ILE A 121 -10.83 17.83 15.13
CA ILE A 121 -12.26 17.87 15.49
C ILE A 121 -12.61 16.74 16.46
N ILE A 122 -12.03 15.56 16.26
CA ILE A 122 -12.19 14.42 17.15
C ILE A 122 -11.55 14.73 18.52
N ALA A 123 -10.37 15.35 18.54
CA ALA A 123 -9.68 15.74 19.77
C ALA A 123 -10.48 16.77 20.59
N THR A 124 -11.28 17.63 19.95
CA THR A 124 -12.22 18.53 20.64
C THR A 124 -13.58 17.88 20.93
N ASN A 125 -13.70 16.56 20.76
CA ASN A 125 -14.94 15.79 20.98
C ASN A 125 -16.16 16.37 20.21
N GLY A 126 -15.91 16.87 19.00
CA GLY A 126 -16.94 17.47 18.16
C GLY A 126 -17.39 18.87 18.59
N GLU A 127 -16.68 19.52 19.51
CA GLU A 127 -16.90 20.93 19.84
C GLU A 127 -16.14 21.81 18.83
N VAL A 128 -16.89 22.50 17.98
CA VAL A 128 -16.33 23.38 16.93
C VAL A 128 -16.93 24.77 17.02
N SER A 129 -16.08 25.79 17.06
CA SER A 129 -16.51 27.18 16.95
C SER A 129 -16.83 27.51 15.48
N THR A 130 -17.88 28.30 15.25
CA THR A 130 -18.11 29.05 14.00
C THR A 130 -18.35 28.29 12.68
N ILE A 131 -18.56 26.97 12.68
CA ILE A 131 -18.92 26.24 11.46
C ILE A 131 -20.44 26.28 11.24
N THR A 132 -20.88 26.98 10.19
CA THR A 132 -22.32 27.13 9.86
C THR A 132 -22.89 25.92 9.13
N ASN A 133 -22.10 25.26 8.28
CA ASN A 133 -22.51 24.07 7.53
C ASN A 133 -21.42 22.97 7.67
N PRO A 134 -21.46 22.20 8.78
CA PRO A 134 -20.38 21.27 9.09
C PRO A 134 -20.31 20.10 8.12
N VAL A 135 -21.44 19.56 7.67
CA VAL A 135 -21.47 18.42 6.75
C VAL A 135 -20.77 18.75 5.44
N ASP A 136 -21.17 19.85 4.79
CA ASP A 136 -20.54 20.27 3.52
C ASP A 136 -19.06 20.63 3.69
N THR A 137 -18.72 21.25 4.82
CA THR A 137 -17.32 21.59 5.14
C THR A 137 -16.46 20.33 5.21
N TYR A 138 -16.94 19.29 5.88
CA TYR A 138 -16.19 18.05 6.06
C TYR A 138 -16.12 17.24 4.78
N ILE A 139 -17.20 17.16 4.01
CA ILE A 139 -17.17 16.50 2.69
C ILE A 139 -16.23 17.24 1.74
N LYS A 140 -16.28 18.58 1.71
CA LYS A 140 -15.37 19.37 0.87
C LYS A 140 -13.91 19.14 1.24
N LYS A 141 -13.59 19.08 2.54
CA LYS A 141 -12.22 18.79 2.99
C LYS A 141 -11.77 17.39 2.57
N PHE A 142 -12.66 16.40 2.63
CA PHE A 142 -12.37 15.03 2.19
C PHE A 142 -12.08 14.97 0.68
N LYS A 143 -12.88 15.70 -0.11
CA LYS A 143 -12.75 15.78 -1.58
C LYS A 143 -11.43 16.41 -2.04
N GLU A 144 -10.64 17.01 -1.16
CA GLU A 144 -9.26 17.39 -1.51
C GLU A 144 -8.36 16.17 -1.83
N LEU A 145 -8.79 14.96 -1.47
CA LEU A 145 -8.12 13.70 -1.81
C LEU A 145 -8.55 13.11 -3.16
N ASN A 146 -9.48 13.75 -3.86
CA ASN A 146 -10.06 13.23 -5.10
C ASN A 146 -8.99 13.02 -6.17
N GLY A 147 -8.94 11.82 -6.75
CA GLY A 147 -8.01 11.46 -7.83
C GLY A 147 -6.58 11.16 -7.36
N ILE A 148 -6.28 11.24 -6.06
CA ILE A 148 -4.95 10.86 -5.55
C ILE A 148 -4.79 9.34 -5.55
N PHE A 149 -5.77 8.63 -5.01
CA PHE A 149 -5.81 7.16 -4.97
C PHE A 149 -7.17 6.63 -5.42
N GLN A 150 -8.25 7.30 -5.03
CA GLN A 150 -9.63 7.00 -5.41
C GLN A 150 -10.33 8.27 -5.87
N THR A 151 -11.44 8.09 -6.58
CA THR A 151 -12.35 9.19 -6.94
C THR A 151 -13.48 9.27 -5.91
N TYR A 152 -13.86 10.48 -5.47
CA TYR A 152 -14.87 10.73 -4.44
C TYR A 152 -15.92 11.73 -4.92
N ASP A 153 -16.56 11.45 -6.05
CA ASP A 153 -17.48 12.41 -6.67
C ASP A 153 -18.87 12.37 -6.04
N TYR A 154 -19.33 11.19 -5.61
CA TYR A 154 -20.69 10.97 -5.15
C TYR A 154 -20.86 11.05 -3.63
N PHE A 155 -21.72 11.98 -3.19
CA PHE A 155 -22.20 12.07 -1.82
C PHE A 155 -23.68 12.44 -1.86
N ASP A 156 -24.53 11.53 -1.39
CA ASP A 156 -25.94 11.80 -1.17
C ASP A 156 -26.18 11.96 0.34
N VAL A 157 -26.60 13.17 0.71
CA VAL A 157 -26.60 13.65 2.10
C VAL A 157 -28.01 14.00 2.51
N PHE A 158 -28.47 13.36 3.58
CA PHE A 158 -29.75 13.65 4.21
C PHE A 158 -29.55 14.15 5.63
N THR A 159 -29.96 15.38 5.87
CA THR A 159 -30.06 15.98 7.21
C THR A 159 -31.54 16.05 7.58
N PRO A 160 -31.98 15.39 8.68
CA PRO A 160 -33.36 15.53 9.14
C PRO A 160 -33.63 16.99 9.49
N ALA A 161 -34.77 17.53 9.09
CA ALA A 161 -35.19 18.85 9.52
C ALA A 161 -35.31 18.86 11.06
N THR A 162 -34.60 19.78 11.70
CA THR A 162 -34.69 20.07 13.15
C THR A 162 -35.99 20.76 13.50
#